data_AF-A0A167MIE0-F1
#
_entry.id   AF-A0A167MIE0-F1
#
_cell.length_a   1.000
_cell.length_b   1.000
_cell.length_c   1.000
_cell.angle_alpha   90.00
_cell.angle_beta   90.00
_cell.angle_gamma   90.00
#
_symmetry.space_group_name_H-M   'P 1'
#
loop_
_entity.id
_entity.type
_entity.pdbx_description
1 polymer ?
#
loop_
_entity_poly.entity_id
_entity_poly.type
_entity_poly.pdbx_seq_one_letter_code
_entity_poly.pdbx_strand_id
1 'polypeptide(L)'
;METTAASPAAELTTLQASALMLAYSVIYVLPLYASDATRPSPSRSRDDLAAIRARVRAVTLSTVACSVVTLITIYRLDQQHAALYLMGYWPVRLSESAKATLLTAILFAGPLYESLLIDGGWRHLGSGLQHLWRSWPEWRNIVAGPVTEECLFRSAVVPLLVLAKASPVHTIFLSPLVFGVAHMHHFYEFRLTNPEVPIWVALLRTVIQLAYTSVFGAYVTFLFLRTGSLLAVVLVHAFCNSLGLPRVWGYMEPYWLPTNTSRDSPFGLL
;
A
#
# COMPACT_ATOMS: atom_id res chain seq x y z
N MET A 1 37.04 3.10 43.27
CA MET A 1 36.64 2.46 42.00
C MET A 1 35.23 2.96 41.71
N GLU A 2 35.13 4.17 41.17
CA GLU A 2 33.84 4.78 40.83
C GLU A 2 33.28 4.04 39.63
N THR A 3 32.19 3.31 39.85
CA THR A 3 31.28 2.87 38.80
C THR A 3 30.71 4.11 38.13
N THR A 4 31.26 4.47 36.98
CA THR A 4 30.64 5.39 36.05
C THR A 4 29.29 4.81 35.66
N ALA A 5 28.22 5.34 36.25
CA ALA A 5 26.86 5.05 35.81
C ALA A 5 26.78 5.48 34.34
N ALA A 6 26.72 4.50 33.44
CA ALA A 6 26.47 4.75 32.04
C ALA A 6 25.20 5.61 31.94
N SER A 7 25.31 6.78 31.31
CA SER A 7 24.14 7.61 31.01
C SER A 7 23.09 6.73 30.31
N PRO A 8 21.81 6.76 30.72
CA PRO A 8 20.81 5.91 30.10
C PRO A 8 20.85 6.16 28.59
N ALA A 9 21.09 5.10 27.82
CA ALA A 9 21.04 5.18 26.37
C ALA A 9 19.70 5.81 25.99
N ALA A 10 19.72 6.82 25.12
CA ALA A 10 18.48 7.46 24.69
C ALA A 10 17.54 6.37 24.13
N GLU A 11 16.35 6.23 24.70
CA GLU A 11 15.35 5.28 24.23
C GLU A 11 14.23 6.03 23.49
N LEU A 12 13.74 5.45 22.39
CA LEU A 12 12.55 5.96 21.70
C LEU A 12 11.31 5.51 22.47
N THR A 13 10.47 6.46 22.87
CA THR A 13 9.19 6.14 23.52
C THR A 13 8.13 5.79 22.48
N THR A 14 7.12 5.01 22.87
CA THR A 14 5.98 4.70 21.98
C THR A 14 5.28 5.97 21.50
N LEU A 15 5.17 7.01 22.35
CA LEU A 15 4.58 8.28 21.96
C LEU A 15 5.38 8.97 20.84
N GLN A 16 6.71 9.01 20.94
CA GLN A 16 7.57 9.57 19.89
C GLN A 16 7.46 8.78 18.58
N ALA A 17 7.44 7.44 18.66
CA ALA A 17 7.27 6.59 17.47
C ALA A 17 5.89 6.79 16.81
N SER A 18 4.82 6.88 17.61
CA SER A 18 3.47 7.18 17.12
C SER A 18 3.38 8.59 16.51
N ALA A 19 4.04 9.59 17.11
CA ALA A 19 4.09 10.93 16.56
C ALA A 19 4.83 10.97 15.22
N LEU A 20 5.96 10.25 15.09
CA LEU A 20 6.69 10.10 13.82
C LEU A 20 5.84 9.39 12.76
N MET A 21 5.11 8.34 13.13
CA MET A 21 4.17 7.65 12.22
C MET A 21 3.10 8.59 11.66
N LEU A 22 2.46 9.39 12.53
CA LEU A 22 1.48 10.38 12.10
C LEU A 22 2.11 11.46 11.22
N ALA A 23 3.28 11.97 11.61
CA ALA A 23 4.03 12.96 10.83
C ALA A 23 4.40 12.42 9.45
N TYR A 24 4.89 11.18 9.35
CA TYR A 24 5.24 10.54 8.09
C TYR A 24 4.01 10.38 7.18
N SER A 25 2.87 10.00 7.76
CA SER A 25 1.60 9.90 7.02
C SER A 25 1.20 11.25 6.42
N VAL A 26 1.36 12.34 7.18
CA VAL A 26 1.10 13.71 6.69
C VAL A 26 2.11 14.12 5.62
N ILE A 27 3.41 13.88 5.83
CA ILE A 27 4.48 14.20 4.87
C ILE A 27 4.29 13.45 3.55
N TYR A 28 3.72 12.25 3.59
CA TYR A 28 3.40 11.47 2.40
C TYR A 28 2.18 12.01 1.64
N VAL A 29 1.11 12.37 2.34
CA VAL A 29 -0.17 12.78 1.72
C VAL A 29 -0.19 14.26 1.33
N LEU A 30 0.33 15.16 2.16
CA LEU A 30 0.22 16.61 1.96
C LEU A 30 0.77 17.10 0.59
N PRO A 31 1.92 16.59 0.08
CA PRO A 31 2.43 17.00 -1.23
C PRO A 31 1.49 16.70 -2.40
N LEU A 32 0.55 15.75 -2.25
CA LEU A 32 -0.47 15.45 -3.26
C LEU A 32 -1.44 16.63 -3.47
N TYR A 33 -1.48 17.58 -2.55
CA TYR A 33 -2.38 18.75 -2.57
C TYR A 33 -1.64 20.09 -2.63
N ALA A 34 -0.31 20.07 -2.57
CA ALA A 34 0.52 21.27 -2.41
C ALA A 34 0.77 22.05 -3.71
N SER A 35 0.51 21.47 -4.88
CA SER A 35 0.76 22.12 -6.18
C SER A 35 -0.31 21.75 -7.20
N ASP A 36 -0.51 22.58 -8.24
CA ASP A 36 -1.44 22.27 -9.33
C ASP A 36 -1.02 21.00 -10.10
N ALA A 37 0.28 20.72 -10.15
CA ALA A 37 0.80 19.52 -10.79
C ALA A 37 0.33 18.25 -10.07
N THR A 38 0.17 18.26 -8.75
CA THR A 38 -0.23 17.09 -7.94
C THR A 38 -1.70 17.09 -7.55
N ARG A 39 -2.30 18.25 -7.31
CA ARG A 39 -3.67 18.40 -6.82
C ARG A 39 -4.68 17.83 -7.83
N PRO A 40 -5.70 17.08 -7.36
CA PRO A 40 -6.79 16.67 -8.23
C PRO A 40 -7.59 17.88 -8.72
N SER A 41 -8.12 17.80 -9.94
CA SER A 41 -8.93 18.86 -10.56
C SER A 41 -10.11 18.24 -11.28
N PRO A 42 -11.30 18.86 -11.31
CA PRO A 42 -12.42 18.40 -12.14
C PRO A 42 -12.08 18.34 -13.63
N SER A 43 -11.16 19.20 -14.10
CA SER A 43 -10.80 19.32 -15.51
C SER A 43 -9.64 18.42 -15.95
N ARG A 44 -9.02 17.68 -15.03
CA ARG A 44 -7.85 16.85 -15.33
C ARG A 44 -8.05 15.44 -14.83
N SER A 45 -7.95 14.47 -15.73
CA SER A 45 -7.99 13.05 -15.37
C SER A 45 -6.88 12.69 -14.38
N ARG A 46 -7.20 11.82 -13.42
CA ARG A 46 -6.22 11.22 -12.51
C ARG A 46 -5.14 10.42 -13.25
N ASP A 47 -5.49 9.91 -14.42
CA ASP A 47 -4.62 9.08 -15.24
C ASP A 47 -3.84 9.88 -16.30
N ASP A 48 -3.91 11.21 -16.22
CA ASP A 48 -3.01 12.10 -16.95
C ASP A 48 -1.55 11.82 -16.58
N LEU A 49 -0.70 11.67 -17.61
CA LEU A 49 0.71 11.33 -17.45
C LEU A 49 1.49 12.32 -16.58
N ALA A 50 1.24 13.63 -16.75
CA ALA A 50 1.91 14.66 -15.98
C ALA A 50 1.47 14.61 -14.51
N ALA A 51 0.18 14.37 -14.26
CA ALA A 51 -0.35 14.16 -12.91
C ALA A 51 0.27 12.93 -12.24
N ILE A 52 0.36 11.80 -12.94
CA ILE A 52 0.99 10.57 -12.45
C ILE A 52 2.45 10.84 -12.07
N ARG A 53 3.24 11.41 -12.99
CA ARG A 53 4.66 11.68 -12.75
C ARG A 53 4.88 12.63 -11.57
N ALA A 54 4.10 13.71 -11.49
CA ALA A 54 4.20 14.68 -10.40
C ALA A 54 3.89 14.02 -9.05
N ARG A 55 2.80 13.24 -8.98
CA ARG A 55 2.38 12.54 -7.76
C ARG A 55 3.39 11.47 -7.34
N VAL A 56 3.82 10.61 -8.26
CA VAL A 56 4.84 9.57 -7.99
C VAL A 56 6.13 10.21 -7.50
N ARG A 57 6.59 11.29 -8.13
CA ARG A 57 7.78 12.03 -7.67
C ARG A 57 7.58 12.56 -6.25
N ALA A 58 6.45 13.19 -5.96
CA ALA A 58 6.16 13.77 -4.66
C ALA A 58 6.17 12.69 -3.55
N VAL A 59 5.43 11.59 -3.74
CA VAL A 59 5.39 10.51 -2.75
C VAL A 59 6.72 9.79 -2.60
N THR A 60 7.48 9.61 -3.69
CA THR A 60 8.82 9.00 -3.64
C THR A 60 9.77 9.85 -2.82
N LEU A 61 9.79 11.18 -3.04
CA LEU A 61 10.66 12.09 -2.27
C LEU A 61 10.28 12.10 -0.78
N SER A 62 9.00 12.13 -0.45
CA SER A 62 8.51 12.01 0.92
C SER A 62 8.92 10.69 1.56
N THR A 63 8.73 9.56 0.87
CA THR A 63 9.12 8.23 1.36
C THR A 63 10.62 8.12 1.58
N VAL A 64 11.45 8.65 0.68
CA VAL A 64 12.91 8.69 0.84
C VAL A 64 13.30 9.51 2.05
N ALA A 65 12.73 10.72 2.21
CA ALA A 65 13.01 11.58 3.36
C ALA A 65 12.67 10.89 4.69
N CYS A 66 11.47 10.32 4.80
CA CYS A 66 11.04 9.54 5.97
C CYS A 66 11.93 8.32 6.23
N SER A 67 12.33 7.60 5.17
CA SER A 67 13.23 6.44 5.29
C SER A 67 14.62 6.84 5.80
N VAL A 68 15.15 7.98 5.34
CA VAL A 68 16.42 8.52 5.82
C VAL A 68 16.33 8.93 7.29
N VAL A 69 15.25 9.59 7.70
CA VAL A 69 15.02 9.94 9.12
C VAL A 69 14.97 8.67 9.96
N THR A 70 14.24 7.63 9.55
CA THR A 70 14.21 6.35 10.25
C THR A 70 15.57 5.69 10.31
N LEU A 71 16.32 5.66 9.20
CA LEU A 71 17.67 5.10 9.14
C LEU A 71 18.60 5.78 10.15
N ILE A 72 18.59 7.10 10.20
CA ILE A 72 19.39 7.88 11.15
C ILE A 72 18.94 7.61 12.59
N THR A 73 17.64 7.54 12.85
CA THR A 73 17.11 7.21 14.18
C THR A 73 17.55 5.83 14.64
N ILE A 74 17.39 4.79 13.80
CA ILE A 74 17.83 3.44 14.13
C ILE A 74 19.34 3.42 14.37
N TYR A 75 20.13 4.02 13.47
CA TYR A 75 21.58 4.09 13.61
C TYR A 75 22.04 4.80 14.89
N ARG A 76 21.23 5.71 15.46
CA ARG A 76 21.58 6.38 16.73
C ARG A 76 21.17 5.58 17.96
N LEU A 77 20.09 4.81 17.87
CA LEU A 77 19.47 4.16 19.04
C LEU A 77 19.82 2.68 19.16
N ASP A 78 20.07 1.98 18.05
CA ASP A 78 20.40 0.56 18.03
C ASP A 78 21.69 0.32 17.23
N GLN A 79 22.78 0.04 17.96
CA GLN A 79 24.06 -0.35 17.38
C GLN A 79 24.19 -1.87 17.20
N GLN A 80 23.25 -2.66 17.73
CA GLN A 80 23.34 -4.13 17.71
C GLN A 80 22.84 -4.70 16.38
N HIS A 81 21.78 -4.12 15.83
CA HIS A 81 21.23 -4.56 14.54
C HIS A 81 21.50 -3.54 13.46
N ALA A 82 21.88 -4.02 12.27
CA ALA A 82 22.02 -3.15 11.11
C ALA A 82 20.67 -2.49 10.78
N ALA A 83 20.63 -1.17 10.61
CA ALA A 83 19.38 -0.46 10.35
C ALA A 83 18.64 -0.98 9.10
N LEU A 84 19.39 -1.36 8.06
CA LEU A 84 18.83 -1.97 6.85
C LEU A 84 18.17 -3.33 7.10
N TYR A 85 18.59 -4.05 8.15
CA TYR A 85 17.96 -5.29 8.59
C TYR A 85 16.61 -5.04 9.25
N LEU A 86 16.55 -4.09 10.19
CA LEU A 86 15.29 -3.72 10.85
C LEU A 86 14.27 -3.15 9.86
N MET A 87 14.74 -2.34 8.91
CA MET A 87 13.90 -1.80 7.82
C MET A 87 13.54 -2.83 6.75
N GLY A 88 14.06 -4.07 6.82
CA GLY A 88 13.73 -5.14 5.88
C GLY A 88 14.30 -4.97 4.47
N TYR A 89 15.28 -4.08 4.28
CA TYR A 89 15.98 -3.91 3.01
C TYR A 89 17.04 -5.00 2.78
N TRP A 90 17.67 -5.51 3.85
CA TRP A 90 18.72 -6.51 3.75
C TRP A 90 18.71 -7.54 4.91
N PRO A 91 18.80 -8.86 4.64
CA PRO A 91 18.81 -9.48 3.32
C PRO A 91 17.43 -9.41 2.65
N VAL A 92 17.38 -9.58 1.33
CA VAL A 92 16.13 -9.48 0.54
C VAL A 92 15.14 -10.62 0.84
N ARG A 93 15.64 -11.79 1.25
CA ARG A 93 14.85 -12.97 1.68
C ARG A 93 13.85 -13.43 0.62
N LEU A 94 14.38 -13.90 -0.50
CA LEU A 94 13.59 -14.35 -1.66
C LEU A 94 12.66 -15.53 -1.31
N SER A 95 13.12 -16.47 -0.47
CA SER A 95 12.30 -17.61 -0.04
C SER A 95 11.07 -17.20 0.76
N GLU A 96 11.24 -16.25 1.68
CA GLU A 96 10.20 -15.71 2.54
C GLU A 96 9.21 -14.88 1.72
N SER A 97 9.74 -14.12 0.75
CA SER A 97 8.94 -13.36 -0.20
C SER A 97 8.05 -14.29 -1.04
N ALA A 98 8.63 -15.37 -1.61
CA ALA A 98 7.87 -16.37 -2.36
C ALA A 98 6.80 -17.07 -1.52
N LYS A 99 7.13 -17.45 -0.28
CA LYS A 99 6.17 -18.07 0.66
C LYS A 99 5.02 -17.12 1.03
N ALA A 100 5.33 -15.85 1.28
CA ALA A 100 4.33 -14.84 1.60
C ALA A 100 3.38 -14.61 0.41
N THR A 101 3.92 -14.43 -0.79
CA THR A 101 3.11 -14.28 -2.01
C THR A 101 2.28 -15.53 -2.29
N LEU A 102 2.83 -16.73 -2.10
CA LEU A 102 2.08 -17.98 -2.25
C LEU A 102 0.92 -18.09 -1.25
N LEU A 103 1.15 -17.72 0.01
CA LEU A 103 0.11 -17.68 1.03
C LEU A 103 -1.03 -16.73 0.60
N THR A 104 -0.68 -15.55 0.10
CA THR A 104 -1.69 -14.60 -0.42
C THR A 104 -2.39 -15.15 -1.65
N ALA A 105 -1.68 -15.81 -2.57
CA ALA A 105 -2.28 -16.46 -3.74
C ALA A 105 -3.30 -17.54 -3.34
N ILE A 106 -3.00 -18.33 -2.30
CA ILE A 106 -3.97 -19.32 -1.76
C ILE A 106 -5.21 -18.62 -1.20
N LEU A 107 -5.04 -17.52 -0.47
CA LEU A 107 -6.16 -16.73 0.04
C LEU A 107 -7.03 -16.15 -1.10
N PHE A 108 -6.42 -15.83 -2.23
CA PHE A 108 -7.06 -15.31 -3.43
C PHE A 108 -7.33 -16.38 -4.51
N ALA A 109 -7.39 -17.67 -4.13
CA ALA A 109 -7.55 -18.75 -5.10
C ALA A 109 -8.80 -18.60 -6.00
N GLY A 110 -9.91 -18.10 -5.46
CA GLY A 110 -11.14 -17.83 -6.22
C GLY A 110 -10.94 -16.77 -7.32
N PRO A 111 -10.57 -15.52 -6.97
CA PRO A 111 -10.27 -14.48 -7.95
C PRO A 111 -9.16 -14.87 -8.95
N LEU A 112 -8.15 -15.64 -8.50
CA LEU A 112 -7.11 -16.16 -9.40
C LEU A 112 -7.67 -17.15 -10.41
N TYR A 113 -8.55 -18.06 -9.97
CA TYR A 113 -9.22 -19.01 -10.85
C TYR A 113 -10.05 -18.30 -11.91
N GLU A 114 -10.85 -17.30 -11.49
CA GLU A 114 -11.65 -16.48 -12.41
C GLU A 114 -10.75 -15.75 -13.42
N SER A 115 -9.79 -14.96 -12.93
CA SER A 115 -8.94 -14.12 -13.79
C SER A 115 -8.05 -14.93 -14.74
N LEU A 116 -7.44 -16.02 -14.24
CA LEU A 116 -6.51 -16.79 -15.06
C LEU A 116 -7.26 -17.72 -15.98
N LEU A 117 -8.21 -18.52 -15.48
CA LEU A 117 -8.79 -19.64 -16.23
C LEU A 117 -10.11 -19.28 -16.92
N ILE A 118 -11.01 -18.55 -16.26
CA ILE A 118 -12.31 -18.18 -16.83
C ILE A 118 -12.13 -17.04 -17.84
N ASP A 119 -11.46 -15.96 -17.44
CA ASP A 119 -11.21 -14.80 -18.30
C ASP A 119 -10.06 -15.04 -19.30
N GLY A 120 -9.38 -16.19 -19.20
CA GLY A 120 -8.29 -16.56 -20.11
C GLY A 120 -6.99 -15.77 -19.90
N GLY A 121 -6.83 -15.07 -18.76
CA GLY A 121 -5.65 -14.27 -18.43
C GLY A 121 -4.33 -15.04 -18.51
N TRP A 122 -4.36 -16.37 -18.33
CA TRP A 122 -3.16 -17.22 -18.46
C TRP A 122 -2.48 -17.11 -19.83
N ARG A 123 -3.24 -16.83 -20.90
CA ARG A 123 -2.72 -16.67 -22.27
C ARG A 123 -2.01 -15.33 -22.49
N HIS A 124 -2.27 -14.37 -21.61
CA HIS A 124 -1.85 -12.97 -21.75
C HIS A 124 -0.84 -12.53 -20.70
N LEU A 125 -0.25 -13.46 -19.92
CA LEU A 125 0.72 -13.13 -18.88
C LEU A 125 1.91 -12.31 -19.42
N GLY A 126 2.50 -12.74 -20.54
CA GLY A 126 3.63 -12.04 -21.16
C GLY A 126 3.26 -10.65 -21.68
N SER A 127 2.13 -10.53 -22.38
CA SER A 127 1.62 -9.24 -22.87
C SER A 127 1.19 -8.32 -21.72
N GLY A 128 0.67 -8.87 -20.62
CA GLY A 128 0.29 -8.13 -19.41
C GLY A 128 1.51 -7.51 -18.74
N LEU A 129 2.63 -8.24 -18.63
CA LEU A 129 3.89 -7.67 -18.17
C LEU A 129 4.38 -6.53 -19.07
N GLN A 130 4.29 -6.70 -20.39
CA GLN A 130 4.66 -5.61 -21.31
C GLN A 130 3.75 -4.39 -21.16
N HIS A 131 2.45 -4.61 -20.96
CA HIS A 131 1.47 -3.56 -20.75
C HIS A 131 1.73 -2.80 -19.46
N LEU A 132 2.05 -3.51 -18.37
CA LEU A 132 2.44 -2.92 -17.09
C LEU A 132 3.59 -1.90 -17.24
N TRP A 133 4.60 -2.21 -18.06
CA TRP A 133 5.74 -1.29 -18.27
C TRP A 133 5.44 -0.13 -19.23
N ARG A 134 4.36 -0.21 -20.02
CA ARG A 134 3.97 0.82 -21.00
C ARG A 134 2.85 1.72 -20.49
N SER A 135 1.98 1.20 -19.63
CA SER A 135 0.83 1.88 -19.05
C SER A 135 1.21 2.56 -17.74
N TRP A 136 1.31 3.88 -17.75
CA TRP A 136 1.61 4.66 -16.55
C TRP A 136 0.59 4.49 -15.40
N PRO A 137 -0.73 4.43 -15.67
CA PRO A 137 -1.71 4.15 -14.62
C PRO A 137 -1.50 2.78 -13.95
N GLU A 138 -1.25 1.73 -14.73
CA GLU A 138 -1.00 0.39 -14.19
C GLU A 138 0.33 0.31 -13.47
N TRP A 139 1.40 0.86 -14.05
CA TRP A 139 2.70 0.93 -13.41
C TRP A 139 2.62 1.65 -12.06
N ARG A 140 1.89 2.78 -12.00
CA ARG A 140 1.63 3.49 -10.75
C ARG A 140 0.93 2.60 -9.73
N ASN A 141 -0.11 1.86 -10.15
CA ASN A 141 -0.95 1.08 -9.24
C ASN A 141 -0.31 -0.25 -8.78
N ILE A 142 0.51 -0.89 -9.62
CA ILE A 142 1.09 -2.21 -9.35
C ILE A 142 2.54 -2.13 -8.86
N VAL A 143 3.28 -1.06 -9.21
CA VAL A 143 4.69 -0.91 -8.84
C VAL A 143 4.89 0.28 -7.92
N ALA A 144 4.63 1.51 -8.41
CA ALA A 144 5.02 2.71 -7.70
C ALA A 144 4.33 2.85 -6.33
N GLY A 145 3.00 2.73 -6.31
CA GLY A 145 2.19 2.79 -5.09
C GLY A 145 2.61 1.74 -4.06
N PRO A 146 2.58 0.44 -4.40
CA PRO A 146 3.05 -0.61 -3.51
C PRO A 146 4.45 -0.37 -2.96
N VAL A 147 5.42 0.00 -3.80
CA VAL A 147 6.78 0.27 -3.34
C VAL A 147 6.81 1.45 -2.36
N THR A 148 6.21 2.59 -2.70
CA THR A 148 6.33 3.79 -1.85
C THR A 148 5.56 3.67 -0.55
N GLU A 149 4.41 2.98 -0.57
CA GLU A 149 3.58 2.74 0.61
C GLU A 149 4.23 1.73 1.57
N GLU A 150 4.72 0.59 1.06
CA GLU A 150 5.40 -0.40 1.92
C GLU A 150 6.72 0.14 2.48
N CYS A 151 7.50 0.89 1.68
CA CYS A 151 8.69 1.57 2.17
C CYS A 151 8.38 2.52 3.33
N LEU A 152 7.30 3.31 3.23
CA LEU A 152 6.91 4.26 4.26
C LEU A 152 6.34 3.55 5.49
N PHE A 153 5.23 2.84 5.31
CA PHE A 153 4.43 2.35 6.42
C PHE A 153 4.99 1.08 7.05
N ARG A 154 5.80 0.28 6.33
CA ARG A 154 6.38 -0.96 6.86
C ARG A 154 7.85 -0.69 7.13
N SER A 155 8.65 -0.36 6.14
CA SER A 155 10.11 -0.19 6.33
C SER A 155 10.52 1.04 7.12
N ALA A 156 9.76 2.14 7.12
CA ALA A 156 10.11 3.34 7.88
C ALA A 156 9.38 3.46 9.22
N VAL A 157 8.10 3.07 9.31
CA VAL A 157 7.29 3.19 10.52
C VAL A 157 7.41 2.00 11.47
N VAL A 158 7.25 0.76 11.00
CA VAL A 158 7.23 -0.42 11.88
C VAL A 158 8.51 -0.58 12.70
N PRO A 159 9.73 -0.37 12.15
CA PRO A 159 10.96 -0.42 12.94
C PRO A 159 10.99 0.56 14.09
N LEU A 160 10.45 1.77 13.92
CA LEU A 160 10.36 2.76 15.00
C LEU A 160 9.45 2.27 16.13
N LEU A 161 8.31 1.66 15.79
CA LEU A 161 7.40 1.07 16.76
C LEU A 161 8.04 -0.12 17.50
N VAL A 162 8.81 -0.96 16.78
CA VAL A 162 9.56 -2.08 17.36
C VAL A 162 10.66 -1.59 18.29
N LEU A 163 11.45 -0.60 17.89
CA LEU A 163 12.47 0.02 18.76
C LEU A 163 11.87 0.67 19.99
N ALA A 164 10.68 1.27 19.84
CA ALA A 164 9.93 1.84 20.95
C ALA A 164 9.21 0.81 21.83
N LYS A 165 9.45 -0.49 21.59
CA LYS A 165 8.86 -1.63 22.31
C LYS A 165 7.32 -1.53 22.37
N ALA A 166 6.70 -1.00 21.32
CA ALA A 166 5.26 -0.89 21.22
C ALA A 166 4.62 -2.29 21.23
N SER A 167 3.43 -2.41 21.82
CA SER A 167 2.77 -3.71 21.91
C SER A 167 2.46 -4.30 20.52
N PRO A 168 2.36 -5.64 20.39
CA PRO A 168 1.96 -6.26 19.13
C PRO A 168 0.62 -5.74 18.61
N VAL A 169 -0.33 -5.46 19.52
CA VAL A 169 -1.64 -4.88 19.17
C VAL A 169 -1.47 -3.49 18.54
N HIS A 170 -0.63 -2.64 19.13
CA HIS A 170 -0.35 -1.32 18.58
C HIS A 170 0.30 -1.42 17.19
N THR A 171 1.31 -2.29 17.05
CA THR A 171 2.05 -2.43 15.80
C THR A 171 1.18 -3.03 14.68
N ILE A 172 0.44 -4.10 14.96
CA ILE A 172 -0.32 -4.87 13.96
C ILE A 172 -1.71 -4.28 13.67
N PHE A 173 -2.34 -3.56 14.61
CA PHE A 173 -3.70 -3.04 14.39
C PHE A 173 -3.80 -1.51 14.38
N LEU A 174 -3.02 -0.79 15.21
CA LEU A 174 -3.11 0.68 15.25
C LEU A 174 -2.31 1.34 14.11
N SER A 175 -1.10 0.86 13.81
CA SER A 175 -0.34 1.42 12.67
C SER A 175 -1.05 1.24 11.32
N PRO A 176 -1.72 0.10 11.05
CA PRO A 176 -2.50 -0.07 9.83
C PRO A 176 -3.78 0.75 9.77
N LEU A 177 -4.37 1.09 10.92
CA LEU A 177 -5.47 2.04 10.96
C LEU A 177 -5.01 3.42 10.47
N VAL A 178 -3.81 3.87 10.86
CA VAL A 178 -3.23 5.12 10.36
C VAL A 178 -2.97 5.04 8.84
N PHE A 179 -2.48 3.91 8.36
CA PHE A 179 -2.36 3.63 6.92
C PHE A 179 -3.72 3.73 6.20
N GLY A 180 -4.78 3.18 6.77
CA GLY A 180 -6.15 3.30 6.25
C GLY A 180 -6.67 4.74 6.27
N VAL A 181 -6.44 5.47 7.37
CA VAL A 181 -6.84 6.89 7.50
C VAL A 181 -6.12 7.76 6.48
N ALA A 182 -4.84 7.50 6.18
CA ALA A 182 -4.11 8.21 5.15
C ALA A 182 -4.80 8.11 3.77
N HIS A 183 -5.55 7.04 3.50
CA HIS A 183 -6.31 6.86 2.26
C HIS A 183 -7.65 7.59 2.22
N MET A 184 -8.13 8.14 3.34
CA MET A 184 -9.38 8.93 3.36
C MET A 184 -9.30 10.18 2.48
N HIS A 185 -8.09 10.64 2.13
CA HIS A 185 -7.88 11.71 1.16
C HIS A 185 -8.56 11.42 -0.22
N HIS A 186 -8.74 10.15 -0.59
CA HIS A 186 -9.49 9.76 -1.78
C HIS A 186 -10.98 10.09 -1.73
N PHE A 187 -11.57 10.31 -0.55
CA PHE A 187 -12.93 10.84 -0.45
C PHE A 187 -13.03 12.18 -1.15
N TYR A 188 -12.10 13.09 -0.85
CA TYR A 188 -12.05 14.42 -1.48
C TYR A 188 -11.86 14.30 -2.99
N GLU A 189 -10.92 13.46 -3.45
CA GLU A 189 -10.68 13.27 -4.89
C GLU A 189 -11.93 12.74 -5.61
N PHE A 190 -12.62 11.78 -4.99
CA PHE A 190 -13.84 11.20 -5.53
C PHE A 190 -14.98 12.22 -5.59
N ARG A 191 -15.21 12.99 -4.51
CA ARG A 191 -16.21 14.06 -4.47
C ARG A 191 -15.97 15.14 -5.52
N LEU A 192 -14.70 15.45 -5.78
CA LEU A 192 -14.31 16.46 -6.75
C LEU A 192 -14.56 16.02 -8.20
N THR A 193 -14.33 14.74 -8.49
CA THR A 193 -14.45 14.18 -9.85
C THR A 193 -15.82 13.61 -10.16
N ASN A 194 -16.63 13.32 -9.13
CA ASN A 194 -17.96 12.75 -9.24
C ASN A 194 -18.97 13.58 -8.42
N PRO A 195 -19.22 14.85 -8.79
CA PRO A 195 -20.08 15.74 -8.02
C PRO A 195 -21.52 15.22 -7.94
N GLU A 196 -22.00 14.57 -8.99
CA GLU A 196 -23.37 14.04 -9.13
C GLU A 196 -23.66 12.81 -8.25
N VAL A 197 -22.63 12.09 -7.81
CA VAL A 197 -22.82 10.90 -6.97
C VAL A 197 -23.36 11.36 -5.60
N PRO A 198 -24.38 10.71 -5.01
CA PRO A 198 -24.86 11.08 -3.68
C PRO A 198 -23.76 10.98 -2.62
N ILE A 199 -23.73 11.92 -1.67
CA ILE A 199 -22.68 11.98 -0.64
C ILE A 199 -22.60 10.70 0.20
N TRP A 200 -23.74 10.05 0.47
CA TRP A 200 -23.77 8.82 1.24
C TRP A 200 -23.05 7.66 0.52
N VAL A 201 -23.07 7.61 -0.81
CA VAL A 201 -22.32 6.62 -1.61
C VAL A 201 -20.83 6.87 -1.49
N ALA A 202 -20.41 8.14 -1.58
CA ALA A 202 -19.02 8.52 -1.39
C ALA A 202 -18.50 8.19 0.03
N LEU A 203 -19.35 8.39 1.05
CA LEU A 203 -19.05 8.00 2.43
C LEU A 203 -18.93 6.48 2.57
N LEU A 204 -19.88 5.71 2.03
CA LEU A 204 -19.85 4.25 2.06
C LEU A 204 -18.57 3.71 1.39
N ARG A 205 -18.23 4.22 0.20
CA ARG A 205 -16.97 3.91 -0.50
C ARG A 205 -15.75 4.15 0.40
N THR A 206 -15.73 5.27 1.11
CA THR A 206 -14.61 5.64 1.99
C THR A 206 -14.53 4.72 3.21
N VAL A 207 -15.66 4.35 3.80
CA VAL A 207 -15.70 3.41 4.94
C VAL A 207 -15.23 2.02 4.51
N ILE A 208 -15.70 1.52 3.36
CA ILE A 208 -15.25 0.24 2.80
C ILE A 208 -13.76 0.27 2.51
N GLN A 209 -13.28 1.35 1.88
CA GLN A 209 -11.85 1.54 1.60
C GLN A 209 -11.04 1.57 2.90
N LEU A 210 -11.44 2.34 3.90
CA LEU A 210 -10.78 2.41 5.20
C LEU A 210 -10.70 1.03 5.86
N ALA A 211 -11.80 0.28 5.90
CA ALA A 211 -11.85 -1.05 6.49
C ALA A 211 -10.92 -2.03 5.75
N TYR A 212 -11.04 -2.10 4.43
CA TYR A 212 -10.24 -2.99 3.59
C TYR A 212 -8.75 -2.66 3.69
N THR A 213 -8.38 -1.39 3.53
CA THR A 213 -6.99 -0.92 3.62
C THR A 213 -6.40 -1.16 5.02
N SER A 214 -7.19 -1.01 6.09
CA SER A 214 -6.73 -1.30 7.46
C SER A 214 -6.49 -2.80 7.68
N VAL A 215 -7.41 -3.66 7.22
CA VAL A 215 -7.26 -5.12 7.30
C VAL A 215 -6.06 -5.60 6.48
N PHE A 216 -5.92 -5.11 5.25
CA PHE A 216 -4.76 -5.38 4.41
C PHE A 216 -3.47 -4.93 5.09
N GLY A 217 -3.43 -3.71 5.63
CA GLY A 217 -2.28 -3.20 6.34
C GLY A 217 -1.91 -4.06 7.56
N ALA A 218 -2.90 -4.57 8.31
CA ALA A 218 -2.65 -5.50 9.41
C ALA A 218 -2.02 -6.81 8.94
N TYR A 219 -2.53 -7.37 7.83
CA TYR A 219 -1.99 -8.56 7.21
C TYR A 219 -0.53 -8.36 6.76
N VAL A 220 -0.22 -7.30 6.03
CA VAL A 220 1.16 -7.09 5.56
C VAL A 220 2.11 -6.64 6.67
N THR A 221 1.65 -5.93 7.69
CA THR A 221 2.48 -5.67 8.89
C THR A 221 2.81 -6.97 9.61
N PHE A 222 1.85 -7.89 9.75
CA PHE A 222 2.14 -9.22 10.27
C PHE A 222 3.17 -9.95 9.40
N LEU A 223 3.00 -9.99 8.08
CA LEU A 223 3.98 -10.61 7.17
C LEU A 223 5.37 -9.96 7.28
N PHE A 224 5.46 -8.63 7.37
CA PHE A 224 6.71 -7.91 7.55
C PHE A 224 7.41 -8.34 8.84
N LEU A 225 6.69 -8.41 9.96
CA LEU A 225 7.24 -8.85 11.24
C LEU A 225 7.67 -10.33 11.24
N ARG A 226 7.01 -11.18 10.45
CA ARG A 226 7.35 -12.61 10.35
C ARG A 226 8.49 -12.90 9.37
N THR A 227 8.61 -12.11 8.32
CA THR A 227 9.59 -12.34 7.24
C THR A 227 10.82 -11.44 7.37
N GLY A 228 10.68 -10.24 7.92
CA GLY A 228 11.72 -9.21 7.93
C GLY A 228 12.13 -8.78 6.51
N SER A 229 11.20 -8.79 5.55
CA SER A 229 11.47 -8.47 4.14
C SER A 229 10.50 -7.43 3.60
N LEU A 230 11.05 -6.32 3.10
CA LEU A 230 10.29 -5.34 2.32
C LEU A 230 9.82 -5.94 0.99
N LEU A 231 10.65 -6.75 0.33
CA LEU A 231 10.28 -7.37 -0.95
C LEU A 231 9.03 -8.24 -0.77
N ALA A 232 8.94 -9.01 0.30
CA ALA A 232 7.79 -9.86 0.58
C ALA A 232 6.48 -9.06 0.60
N VAL A 233 6.44 -7.96 1.35
CA VAL A 233 5.22 -7.15 1.46
C VAL A 233 4.93 -6.32 0.22
N VAL A 234 5.95 -5.86 -0.51
CA VAL A 234 5.77 -5.19 -1.82
C VAL A 234 5.15 -6.14 -2.84
N LEU A 235 5.61 -7.38 -2.92
CA LEU A 235 5.06 -8.38 -3.84
C LEU A 235 3.62 -8.75 -3.46
N VAL A 236 3.34 -8.92 -2.17
CA VAL A 236 1.97 -9.18 -1.68
C VAL A 236 1.04 -8.01 -1.99
N HIS A 237 1.49 -6.78 -1.80
CA HIS A 237 0.71 -5.59 -2.13
C HIS A 237 0.46 -5.49 -3.65
N ALA A 238 1.50 -5.60 -4.47
CA ALA A 238 1.38 -5.58 -5.92
C ALA A 238 0.42 -6.68 -6.43
N PHE A 239 0.50 -7.88 -5.84
CA PHE A 239 -0.40 -8.98 -6.13
C PHE A 239 -1.87 -8.65 -5.81
N CYS A 240 -2.15 -8.15 -4.60
CA CYS A 240 -3.50 -7.72 -4.23
C CYS A 240 -4.02 -6.61 -5.14
N ASN A 241 -3.20 -5.63 -5.51
CA ASN A 241 -3.60 -4.56 -6.43
C ASN A 241 -3.88 -5.08 -7.85
N SER A 242 -3.23 -6.17 -8.28
CA SER A 242 -3.47 -6.77 -9.60
C SER A 242 -4.81 -7.51 -9.70
N LEU A 243 -5.29 -8.06 -8.58
CA LEU A 243 -6.58 -8.77 -8.53
C LEU A 243 -7.74 -7.85 -8.12
N GLY A 244 -7.45 -6.75 -7.44
CA GLY A 244 -8.46 -5.82 -6.93
C GLY A 244 -9.30 -6.42 -5.79
N LEU A 245 -10.47 -5.84 -5.58
CA LEU A 245 -11.43 -6.37 -4.59
C LEU A 245 -12.08 -7.64 -5.13
N PRO A 246 -12.34 -8.65 -4.28
CA PRO A 246 -13.13 -9.82 -4.67
C PRO A 246 -14.49 -9.35 -5.21
N ARG A 247 -14.83 -9.79 -6.41
CA ARG A 247 -16.18 -9.58 -6.95
C ARG A 247 -17.15 -10.42 -6.11
N VAL A 248 -18.08 -9.76 -5.42
CA VAL A 248 -19.16 -10.44 -4.68
C VAL A 248 -20.44 -10.53 -5.52
N TRP A 249 -20.34 -10.22 -6.81
CA TRP A 249 -21.40 -10.30 -7.81
C TRP A 249 -20.81 -10.83 -9.11
N GLY A 250 -21.62 -11.51 -9.92
CA GLY A 250 -21.20 -12.05 -11.21
C GLY A 250 -22.38 -12.62 -11.98
N TYR A 251 -22.27 -12.65 -13.30
CA TYR A 251 -23.25 -13.30 -14.16
C TYR A 251 -23.16 -14.81 -13.94
N MET A 252 -24.27 -15.42 -13.52
CA MET A 252 -24.44 -16.89 -13.45
C MET A 252 -24.81 -17.49 -14.80
N GLU A 253 -24.63 -16.75 -15.90
CA GLU A 253 -24.86 -17.33 -17.22
C GLU A 253 -23.75 -18.36 -17.50
N PRO A 254 -24.12 -19.60 -17.84
CA PRO A 254 -23.14 -20.62 -18.13
C PRO A 254 -22.22 -20.19 -19.28
N TYR A 255 -20.90 -20.20 -19.04
CA TYR A 255 -19.89 -19.76 -20.02
C TYR A 255 -19.89 -20.56 -21.33
N TRP A 256 -20.57 -21.71 -21.35
CA TRP A 256 -20.72 -22.59 -22.52
C TRP A 256 -22.00 -22.32 -23.33
N LEU A 257 -22.84 -21.37 -22.92
CA LEU A 257 -23.94 -20.90 -23.76
C LEU A 257 -23.40 -19.94 -24.82
N PRO A 258 -23.77 -20.12 -26.10
CA PRO A 258 -23.46 -19.13 -27.14
C PRO A 258 -24.13 -17.81 -26.77
N THR A 259 -23.34 -16.78 -26.47
CA THR A 259 -23.87 -15.43 -26.24
C THR A 259 -24.45 -14.91 -27.55
N ASN A 260 -25.76 -14.77 -27.60
CA ASN A 260 -26.43 -14.13 -28.73
C ASN A 260 -26.10 -12.63 -28.65
N THR A 261 -25.27 -12.14 -29.57
CA THR A 261 -24.78 -10.76 -29.63
C THR A 261 -25.91 -9.79 -29.92
N SER A 262 -26.66 -9.43 -28.89
CA SER A 262 -27.48 -8.22 -28.86
C SER A 262 -27.88 -7.96 -27.42
N ARG A 263 -27.20 -7.02 -26.75
CA ARG A 263 -27.79 -6.14 -25.72
C ARG A 263 -26.73 -5.22 -25.13
N ASP A 264 -26.82 -3.96 -25.53
CA ASP A 264 -26.38 -2.82 -24.72
C ASP A 264 -26.91 -2.97 -23.30
N SER A 265 -26.07 -2.74 -22.29
CA SER A 265 -26.52 -2.49 -20.92
C SER A 265 -25.96 -1.16 -20.39
N PRO A 266 -26.72 -0.41 -19.57
CA PRO A 266 -26.53 1.02 -19.37
C PRO A 266 -25.66 1.41 -18.15
N PHE A 267 -24.83 0.51 -17.64
CA PHE A 267 -24.03 0.78 -16.43
C PHE A 267 -22.55 0.42 -16.62
N GLY A 268 -21.90 1.10 -17.56
CA GLY A 268 -20.45 1.24 -17.58
C GLY A 268 -20.05 2.50 -16.81
N LEU A 269 -19.97 2.43 -15.48
CA LEU A 269 -19.27 3.38 -14.61
C LEU A 269 -19.33 2.89 -13.15
N LEU A 270 -18.34 2.07 -12.77
CA LEU A 270 -17.86 1.91 -11.40
C LEU A 270 -16.32 1.90 -11.44
#